data_AF-A0A0R1VJE6-F1
#
_entry.id   AF-A0A0R1VJE6-F1
#
_cell.length_a   1.000
_cell.length_b   1.000
_cell.length_c   1.000
_cell.angle_alpha   90.00
_cell.angle_beta   90.00
_cell.angle_gamma   90.00
#
_symmetry.space_group_name_H-M   'P 1'
#
loop_
_entity.id
_entity.type
_entity.pdbx_description
1 polymer ?
#
loop_
_entity_poly.entity_id
_entity_poly.type
_entity_poly.pdbx_seq_one_letter_code
_entity_poly.pdbx_strand_id
1 'polypeptide(L)'
;MLHNAPNTSSSIVSKSIAKGGGSTDYRGSIKFGKNSSDSKSHVECDTIIMDDKSSSDTIPTNSIENSNVAMEHEATVSKISDEEL
;
A
#
# COMPACT_ATOMS: atom_id res chain seq x y z
N MET A 1 9.51 -3.43 -1.30
CA MET A 1 9.96 -4.80 -0.98
C MET A 1 10.51 -5.49 -2.22
N LEU A 2 11.62 -6.20 -2.05
CA LEU A 2 12.27 -6.96 -3.11
C LEU A 2 12.35 -8.43 -2.70
N HIS A 3 11.69 -9.30 -3.45
CA HIS A 3 11.74 -10.75 -3.31
C HIS A 3 12.64 -11.31 -4.42
N ASN A 4 13.84 -11.78 -4.06
CA ASN A 4 14.81 -12.35 -5.01
C ASN A 4 15.17 -13.81 -4.72
N ALA A 5 14.69 -14.37 -3.62
CA ALA A 5 14.90 -15.75 -3.22
C ALA A 5 13.51 -16.43 -3.06
N PRO A 6 13.43 -17.76 -3.22
CA PRO A 6 12.17 -18.46 -3.09
C PRO A 6 11.68 -18.47 -1.64
N ASN A 7 10.38 -18.72 -1.44
CA ASN A 7 9.73 -18.85 -0.13
C ASN A 7 9.87 -17.63 0.80
N THR A 8 9.97 -16.42 0.24
CA THR A 8 10.05 -15.19 1.04
C THR A 8 8.68 -14.56 1.23
N SER A 9 8.43 -13.92 2.38
CA SER A 9 7.15 -13.29 2.68
C SER A 9 7.31 -11.86 3.16
N SER A 10 6.39 -10.97 2.78
CA SER A 10 6.33 -9.61 3.30
C SER A 10 4.89 -9.19 3.63
N SER A 11 4.76 -8.31 4.61
CA SER A 11 3.52 -7.61 4.97
C SER A 11 3.84 -6.14 5.17
N ILE A 12 3.07 -5.25 4.53
CA ILE A 12 3.22 -3.81 4.61
C ILE A 12 1.86 -3.23 4.98
N VAL A 13 1.79 -2.52 6.11
CA VAL A 13 0.59 -1.79 6.53
C VAL A 13 0.94 -0.31 6.61
N SER A 14 0.25 0.51 5.84
CA SER A 14 0.40 1.97 5.83
C SER A 14 -0.91 2.60 6.26
N LYS A 15 -0.90 3.32 7.39
CA LYS A 15 -2.07 4.06 7.87
C LYS A 15 -1.77 5.54 7.91
N SER A 16 -2.60 6.34 7.25
CA SER A 16 -2.40 7.78 7.10
C SER A 16 -3.62 8.58 7.55
N ILE A 17 -3.38 9.78 8.09
CA ILE A 17 -4.44 10.72 8.45
C ILE A 17 -4.06 12.10 7.91
N ALA A 18 -4.92 12.69 7.11
CA ALA A 18 -4.74 14.03 6.54
C ALA A 18 -5.75 15.01 7.15
N LYS A 19 -5.26 16.11 7.73
CA LYS A 19 -6.05 17.17 8.37
C LYS A 19 -5.36 18.52 8.19
N GLY A 20 -6.12 19.59 8.29
CA GLY A 20 -5.64 20.96 8.26
C GLY A 20 -5.34 21.49 6.87
N GLY A 21 -5.72 20.77 5.80
CA GLY A 21 -5.23 21.00 4.44
C GLY A 21 -3.91 20.29 4.16
N GLY A 22 -3.60 19.26 4.94
CA GLY A 22 -2.42 18.41 4.75
C GLY A 22 -2.62 17.43 3.60
N SER A 23 -1.50 16.97 3.02
CA SER A 23 -1.47 15.87 2.06
C SER A 23 -0.66 14.71 2.62
N THR A 24 -1.07 13.49 2.31
CA THR A 24 -0.34 12.27 2.65
C THR A 24 -0.26 11.34 1.45
N ASP A 25 0.95 10.93 1.09
CA ASP A 25 1.18 10.11 -0.10
C ASP A 25 1.81 8.78 0.30
N TYR A 26 1.13 7.68 -0.02
CA TYR A 26 1.74 6.36 0.03
C TYR A 26 2.44 6.05 -1.30
N ARG A 27 3.72 5.66 -1.23
CA ARG A 27 4.52 5.25 -2.38
C ARG A 27 5.16 3.90 -2.11
N GLY A 28 4.49 2.85 -2.53
CA GLY A 28 4.93 1.47 -2.35
C GLY A 28 5.49 0.86 -3.62
N SER A 29 6.62 0.17 -3.53
CA SER A 29 7.12 -0.67 -4.63
C SER A 29 7.33 -2.10 -4.19
N ILE A 30 6.72 -3.06 -4.89
CA ILE A 30 6.93 -4.49 -4.72
C ILE A 30 7.58 -5.04 -5.99
N LYS A 31 8.69 -5.76 -5.82
CA LYS A 31 9.35 -6.47 -6.92
C LYS A 31 9.55 -7.94 -6.57
N PHE A 32 9.05 -8.83 -7.41
CA PHE A 32 9.36 -10.26 -7.43
C PHE A 32 10.32 -10.52 -8.59
N GLY A 33 11.57 -10.86 -8.27
CA GLY A 33 12.57 -11.27 -9.26
C GLY A 33 12.36 -12.71 -9.72
N LYS A 34 13.03 -13.12 -10.81
CA LYS A 34 12.87 -14.45 -11.42
C LYS A 34 13.03 -15.64 -10.48
N ASN A 35 13.87 -15.52 -9.44
CA ASN A 35 14.16 -16.60 -8.49
C ASN A 35 13.24 -16.60 -7.24
N SER A 36 12.12 -15.88 -7.27
CA SER A 36 11.25 -15.67 -6.12
C SER A 36 10.10 -16.67 -5.97
N SER A 37 10.20 -17.87 -6.54
CA SER A 37 9.13 -18.88 -6.48
C SER A 37 8.59 -19.09 -5.06
N ASP A 38 7.27 -19.27 -4.94
CA ASP A 38 6.54 -19.44 -3.68
C ASP A 38 6.63 -18.25 -2.71
N SER A 39 7.03 -17.08 -3.20
CA SER A 39 7.07 -15.86 -2.38
C SER A 39 5.73 -15.15 -2.36
N LYS A 40 5.47 -14.43 -1.26
CA LYS A 40 4.22 -13.72 -1.01
C LYS A 40 4.41 -12.30 -0.50
N SER A 41 3.51 -11.39 -0.87
CA SER A 41 3.46 -10.02 -0.36
C SER A 41 2.03 -9.62 -0.10
N HIS A 42 1.77 -9.03 1.06
CA HIS A 42 0.49 -8.42 1.40
C HIS A 42 0.71 -6.94 1.71
N VAL A 43 -0.09 -6.06 1.11
CA VAL A 43 -0.02 -4.61 1.30
C VAL A 43 -1.41 -4.09 1.64
N GLU A 44 -1.53 -3.38 2.76
CA GLU A 44 -2.77 -2.74 3.23
C GLU A 44 -2.50 -1.25 3.43
N CYS A 45 -3.23 -0.40 2.71
CA CYS A 45 -3.12 1.05 2.81
C CYS A 45 -4.45 1.63 3.27
N ASP A 46 -4.50 2.21 4.46
CA ASP A 46 -5.68 2.91 4.97
C ASP A 46 -5.38 4.40 5.12
N THR A 47 -6.24 5.24 4.55
CA THR A 47 -6.15 6.68 4.73
C THR A 47 -7.46 7.22 5.30
N ILE A 48 -7.35 8.12 6.27
CA ILE A 48 -8.45 8.95 6.76
C ILE A 48 -8.22 10.41 6.34
N ILE A 49 -9.19 11.00 5.63
CA ILE A 49 -9.24 12.43 5.31
C ILE A 49 -10.22 13.10 6.27
N MET A 50 -9.72 14.05 7.06
CA MET A 50 -10.47 14.68 8.16
C MET A 50 -11.11 16.03 7.82
N ASP A 51 -10.86 16.58 6.62
CA ASP A 51 -11.50 17.80 6.15
C ASP A 51 -11.50 17.89 4.62
N ASP A 52 -12.27 18.82 4.07
CA ASP A 52 -12.44 18.98 2.62
C ASP A 52 -11.21 19.52 1.88
N LYS A 53 -10.27 20.12 2.61
CA LYS A 53 -9.08 20.75 2.04
C LYS A 53 -7.86 19.82 2.04
N SER A 54 -7.96 18.67 2.71
CA SER A 54 -6.88 17.68 2.79
C SER A 54 -6.98 16.66 1.67
N SER A 55 -5.85 16.05 1.33
CA SER A 55 -5.74 15.12 0.20
C SER A 55 -4.88 13.91 0.54
N SER A 56 -4.99 12.88 -0.27
CA SER A 56 -4.08 11.74 -0.21
C SER A 56 -3.97 11.05 -1.54
N ASP A 57 -2.75 10.65 -1.89
CA ASP A 57 -2.47 9.82 -3.05
C ASP A 57 -1.89 8.45 -2.62
N THR A 58 -2.31 7.40 -3.33
CA THR A 58 -1.73 6.06 -3.18
C THR A 58 -1.14 5.64 -4.51
N ILE A 59 0.19 5.50 -4.57
CA ILE A 59 0.95 5.31 -5.80
C ILE A 59 1.72 3.98 -5.70
N PRO A 60 1.08 2.84 -6.00
CA PRO A 60 1.72 1.54 -5.97
C PRO A 60 2.51 1.25 -7.26
N THR A 61 3.62 0.52 -7.13
CA THR A 61 4.38 -0.04 -8.26
C THR A 61 4.64 -1.51 -8.00
N ASN A 62 4.12 -2.38 -8.88
CA ASN A 62 4.26 -3.82 -8.76
C ASN A 62 4.97 -4.38 -9.99
N SER A 63 6.12 -5.01 -9.77
CA SER A 63 6.93 -5.65 -10.82
C SER A 63 7.05 -7.14 -10.52
N ILE A 64 6.47 -7.97 -11.39
CA ILE A 64 6.41 -9.42 -11.18
C ILE A 64 7.13 -10.12 -12.33
N GLU A 65 8.30 -10.68 -12.04
CA GLU A 65 9.14 -11.42 -13.01
C GLU A 65 9.10 -12.95 -12.78
N ASN A 66 8.23 -13.44 -11.89
CA ASN A 66 8.02 -14.86 -11.62
C ASN A 66 6.51 -15.14 -11.52
N SER A 67 6.02 -16.18 -12.21
CA SER A 67 4.59 -16.52 -12.26
C SER A 67 4.09 -17.33 -11.07
N ASN A 68 4.99 -17.88 -10.25
CA ASN A 68 4.69 -18.65 -9.05
C ASN A 68 4.89 -17.79 -7.78
N VAL A 69 4.16 -16.69 -7.68
CA VAL A 69 4.16 -15.79 -6.51
C VAL A 69 2.75 -15.31 -6.21
N ALA A 70 2.52 -14.89 -4.97
CA ALA A 70 1.26 -14.27 -4.55
C ALA A 70 1.49 -12.80 -4.15
N MET A 71 0.65 -11.89 -4.64
CA MET A 71 0.69 -10.50 -4.23
C MET A 71 -0.71 -9.94 -4.07
N GLU A 72 -0.96 -9.39 -2.90
CA GLU A 72 -2.20 -8.70 -2.54
C GLU A 72 -1.88 -7.24 -2.22
N HIS A 73 -2.69 -6.34 -2.74
CA HIS A 73 -2.63 -4.92 -2.44
C HIS A 73 -4.05 -4.38 -2.27
N GLU A 74 -4.36 -3.92 -1.07
CA GLU A 74 -5.60 -3.25 -0.72
C GLU A 74 -5.31 -1.80 -0.33
N ALA A 75 -6.16 -0.89 -0.79
CA ALA A 75 -6.09 0.52 -0.48
C ALA A 75 -7.49 1.09 -0.23
N THR A 76 -7.70 1.65 0.95
CA THR A 76 -8.95 2.25 1.39
C THR A 76 -8.72 3.71 1.76
N VAL A 77 -9.57 4.59 1.24
CA VAL A 77 -9.63 6.00 1.67
C VAL A 77 -11.01 6.24 2.29
N SER A 78 -11.00 6.63 3.56
CA SER A 78 -12.19 7.04 4.29
C SER A 78 -12.15 8.55 4.50
N LYS A 79 -13.30 9.19 4.37
CA LYS A 79 -13.47 10.60 4.72
C LYS A 79 -14.41 10.70 5.90
N ILE A 80 -14.00 11.43 6.92
CA ILE A 80 -14.81 11.67 8.12
C ILE A 80 -15.36 13.10 8.02
N SER A 81 -16.66 13.27 8.23
CA SER A 81 -17.27 14.60 8.28
C SER A 81 -17.15 15.22 9.67
N ASP A 82 -17.29 16.54 9.77
CA ASP A 82 -17.36 17.23 11.08
C ASP A 82 -18.59 16.78 11.92
N GLU A 83 -19.61 16.17 11.30
CA GLU A 83 -20.77 15.59 11.99
C GLU A 83 -20.47 14.23 12.64
N GLU A 84 -19.43 13.54 12.18
CA GLU A 84 -18.98 12.24 12.70
C GLU A 84 -17.86 12.36 13.76
N LEU A 85 -17.42 13.60 14.07
CA LEU A 85 -16.38 13.93 15.06
C LEU A 85 -16.95 14.34 16.43
#